data_AF-A0A7C4D7U1-F1
#
_entry.id   AF-A0A7C4D7U1-F1
#
_cell.length_a   1.000
_cell.length_b   1.000
_cell.length_c   1.000
_cell.angle_alpha   90.00
_cell.angle_beta   90.00
_cell.angle_gamma   90.00
#
_symmetry.space_group_name_H-M   'P 1'
#
loop_
_entity.id
_entity.type
_entity.pdbx_description
1 polymer ?
#
loop_
_entity_poly.entity_id
_entity_poly.type
_entity_poly.pdbx_seq_one_letter_code
_entity_poly.pdbx_strand_id
1 'polypeptide(L)'
;MTIYWERCNLCSRYIVVRNCTLHSDVNICIYCCTSCLERDRCPKPVWLIGLEKPVTQIKKMSLEDKKKLMEDLLSKIRKTS
;
A
#
# COMPACT_ATOMS: atom_id res chain seq x y z
N MET A 1 -6.23 -16.11 -12.54
CA MET A 1 -5.47 -14.88 -12.85
C MET A 1 -4.10 -15.34 -13.34
N THR A 2 -3.89 -15.39 -14.65
CA THR A 2 -2.66 -15.95 -15.24
C THR A 2 -1.59 -14.87 -15.22
N ILE A 3 -0.52 -15.08 -14.47
CA ILE A 3 0.61 -14.16 -14.41
C ILE A 3 1.54 -14.53 -15.57
N TYR A 4 1.49 -13.76 -16.65
CA TYR A 4 2.42 -13.93 -17.76
C TYR A 4 3.73 -13.24 -17.40
N TRP A 5 4.79 -14.03 -17.31
CA TRP A 5 6.14 -13.53 -17.19
C TRP A 5 6.62 -13.23 -18.61
N GLU A 6 6.96 -11.98 -18.86
CA GLU A 6 7.48 -11.55 -20.16
C GLU A 6 8.73 -10.70 -19.95
N ARG A 7 9.38 -10.34 -21.04
CA ARG A 7 10.59 -9.51 -21.00
C ARG A 7 10.19 -8.03 -20.95
N CYS A 8 10.73 -7.28 -19.98
CA CYS A 8 10.57 -5.83 -19.96
C CYS A 8 11.31 -5.19 -21.14
N ASN A 9 10.66 -4.31 -21.89
CA ASN A 9 11.25 -3.68 -23.08
C ASN A 9 12.40 -2.71 -22.72
N LEU A 10 12.45 -2.19 -21.49
CA LEU A 10 13.50 -1.25 -21.06
C LEU A 10 14.71 -1.93 -20.43
N CYS A 11 14.50 -2.83 -19.46
CA CYS A 11 15.61 -3.46 -18.72
C CYS A 11 15.87 -4.92 -19.13
N SER A 12 15.10 -5.46 -20.08
CA SER A 12 15.26 -6.82 -20.60
C SER A 12 15.13 -7.95 -19.56
N ARG A 13 14.67 -7.65 -18.35
CA ARG A 13 14.46 -8.65 -17.29
C ARG A 13 13.16 -9.42 -17.53
N TYR A 14 13.19 -10.71 -17.23
CA TYR A 14 12.01 -11.59 -17.29
C TYR A 14 11.23 -11.48 -15.99
N ILE A 15 10.12 -10.75 -16.01
CA ILE A 15 9.32 -10.43 -14.82
C ILE A 15 7.88 -10.14 -15.24
N VAL A 16 6.98 -9.97 -14.28
CA VAL A 16 5.65 -9.42 -14.55
C VAL A 16 5.80 -8.02 -15.16
N VAL A 17 5.37 -7.89 -16.40
CA VAL A 17 5.28 -6.61 -17.10
C VAL A 17 3.83 -6.23 -17.27
N ARG A 18 3.59 -4.96 -17.56
CA ARG A 18 2.30 -4.44 -17.96
C ARG A 18 2.50 -3.40 -19.05
N ASN A 19 1.47 -3.20 -19.87
CA ASN A 19 1.50 -2.24 -20.95
C ASN A 19 1.58 -0.79 -20.42
N CYS A 20 2.45 0.05 -20.97
CA CYS A 20 2.60 1.43 -20.54
C CYS A 20 1.41 2.30 -21.00
N THR A 21 0.89 3.15 -20.13
CA THR A 21 -0.27 4.01 -20.43
C THR A 21 0.06 5.12 -21.43
N LEU A 22 1.32 5.58 -21.45
CA LEU A 22 1.79 6.64 -22.36
C LEU A 22 2.19 6.07 -23.73
N HIS A 23 2.73 4.85 -23.74
CA HIS A 23 3.24 4.17 -24.94
C HIS A 23 2.68 2.74 -24.99
N SER A 24 1.57 2.56 -25.70
CA SER A 24 0.84 1.29 -25.75
C SER A 24 1.57 0.16 -26.46
N ASP A 25 2.70 0.45 -27.09
CA ASP A 25 3.62 -0.48 -27.74
C ASP A 25 4.68 -1.04 -26.77
N VAL A 26 4.79 -0.48 -25.55
CA VAL A 26 5.86 -0.82 -24.61
C VAL A 26 5.33 -1.57 -23.39
N ASN A 27 5.87 -2.75 -23.15
CA ASN A 27 5.67 -3.50 -21.91
C ASN A 27 6.77 -3.17 -20.89
N ILE A 28 6.35 -2.71 -19.71
CA ILE A 28 7.24 -2.19 -18.68
C ILE A 28 7.03 -2.91 -17.34
N CYS A 29 8.15 -3.24 -16.68
CA CYS A 29 8.12 -3.79 -15.33
C CYS A 29 7.91 -2.70 -14.28
N ILE A 30 7.57 -3.12 -13.06
CA ILE A 30 7.37 -2.18 -11.94
C ILE A 30 8.57 -1.24 -11.74
N TYR A 31 9.79 -1.76 -11.70
CA TYR A 31 10.99 -0.96 -11.45
C TYR A 31 11.23 0.14 -12.50
N CYS A 32 11.07 -0.19 -13.77
CA CYS A 32 11.23 0.77 -14.86
C CYS A 32 10.10 1.80 -14.87
N CYS A 33 8.86 1.37 -14.59
CA CYS A 33 7.73 2.28 -14.52
C CYS A 33 7.86 3.27 -13.36
N THR A 34 8.45 2.83 -12.24
CA THR A 34 8.55 3.65 -11.03
C THR A 34 9.71 4.63 -11.08
N SER A 35 10.73 4.31 -11.87
CA SER A 35 11.91 5.15 -12.12
C SER A 35 11.77 6.02 -13.39
N CYS A 36 10.61 5.99 -14.04
CA CYS A 36 10.36 6.74 -15.27
C CYS A 36 10.31 8.25 -14.97
N LEU A 37 11.05 9.05 -15.74
CA LEU A 37 11.08 10.52 -15.61
C LEU A 37 9.77 11.18 -16.03
N GLU A 38 9.01 10.55 -16.92
CA GLU A 38 7.71 11.04 -17.40
C GLU A 38 6.55 10.62 -16.49
N ARG A 39 6.84 9.96 -15.36
CA ARG A 39 5.82 9.43 -14.47
C ARG A 39 4.92 10.51 -13.89
N ASP A 40 5.42 11.72 -13.65
CA ASP A 40 4.63 12.88 -13.21
C ASP A 40 3.61 13.34 -14.27
N ARG A 41 3.85 13.03 -15.54
CA ARG A 41 2.93 13.34 -16.64
C ARG A 41 1.95 12.20 -16.93
N CYS A 42 2.14 11.03 -16.32
CA CYS A 42 1.25 9.90 -16.52
C CYS A 42 -0.10 10.13 -15.82
N PRO A 43 -1.23 10.22 -16.55
CA PRO A 43 -2.54 10.43 -15.95
C PRO A 43 -2.96 9.25 -15.05
N LYS A 44 -2.49 8.04 -15.37
CA LYS A 44 -2.75 6.82 -14.60
C LYS A 44 -1.58 5.84 -14.75
N PRO A 45 -0.60 5.84 -13.82
CA PRO A 45 0.52 4.90 -13.91
C PRO A 45 0.04 3.46 -13.71
N VAL A 46 0.47 2.58 -14.61
CA VAL A 46 0.15 1.14 -14.60
C VAL A 46 0.65 0.41 -13.37
N TRP A 47 1.76 0.89 -12.80
CA TRP A 47 2.30 0.43 -11.54
C TRP A 47 2.14 1.52 -10.48
N LEU A 48 1.14 1.33 -9.64
CA LEU A 48 0.93 2.13 -8.44
C LEU A 48 1.81 1.56 -7.33
N ILE A 49 2.76 2.35 -6.83
CA ILE A 49 3.38 2.07 -5.53
C ILE A 49 2.52 2.80 -4.51
N GLY A 50 1.34 2.26 -4.23
CA GLY A 50 0.61 2.65 -3.04
C GLY A 50 1.31 1.97 -1.86
N LEU A 51 1.96 2.74 -1.00
CA LEU A 51 2.02 2.35 0.41
C LEU A 51 0.55 2.37 0.85
N GLU A 52 -0.11 1.22 0.80
CA GLU A 52 -1.35 1.03 1.56
C GLU A 52 -0.97 1.39 2.99
N LYS A 53 -1.37 2.59 3.45
CA LYS A 53 -1.23 2.95 4.86
C LYS A 53 -1.90 1.79 5.59
N PRO A 54 -1.19 1.07 6.48
CA PRO A 54 -1.78 -0.08 7.14
C PRO A 54 -3.07 0.42 7.76
N VAL A 55 -4.19 -0.12 7.29
CA VAL A 55 -5.50 0.17 7.86
C VAL A 55 -5.41 -0.36 9.28
N THR A 56 -5.02 0.52 10.20
CA THR A 56 -5.00 0.18 11.61
C THR A 56 -6.47 -0.06 11.90
N GLN A 57 -6.87 -1.32 12.01
CA GLN A 57 -8.21 -1.65 12.43
C GLN A 57 -8.32 -1.13 13.86
N ILE A 58 -8.79 0.11 14.01
CA ILE A 58 -9.18 0.64 15.30
C ILE A 58 -10.38 -0.20 15.69
N LYS A 59 -10.12 -1.29 16.40
CA LYS A 59 -11.15 -2.11 17.02
C LYS A 59 -11.96 -1.14 17.88
N LYS A 60 -13.16 -0.78 17.42
CA LYS A 60 -14.03 0.16 18.13
C LYS A 60 -14.35 -0.48 19.48
N MET A 61 -13.62 -0.07 20.50
CA MET A 61 -13.81 -0.55 21.86
C MET A 61 -15.22 -0.13 22.29
N SER A 62 -16.01 -1.08 22.79
CA SER A 62 -17.39 -0.82 23.18
C SER A 62 -17.44 0.22 24.31
N LEU A 63 -18.58 0.89 24.47
CA LEU A 63 -18.76 1.85 25.55
C LEU A 63 -18.56 1.20 26.93
N GLU A 64 -18.91 -0.08 27.06
CA GLU A 64 -18.75 -0.87 28.29
C GLU A 64 -17.28 -1.17 28.59
N ASP A 65 -16.49 -1.53 27.59
CA ASP A 65 -15.05 -1.76 27.74
C ASP A 65 -14.31 -0.47 28.18
N LYS A 66 -14.74 0.69 27.64
CA LYS A 66 -14.20 2.00 28.06
C LYS A 66 -14.52 2.33 29.52
N LYS A 67 -15.73 2.02 29.98
CA LYS A 67 -16.13 2.26 31.38
C LYS A 67 -15.33 1.39 32.34
N LYS A 68 -15.17 0.09 32.05
CA LYS A 68 -14.36 -0.81 32.86
C LYS A 68 -12.90 -0.38 32.96
N LEU A 69 -12.31 0.05 31.84
CA LEU A 69 -10.94 0.57 31.83
C LEU A 69 -10.79 1.85 32.67
N MET A 70 -11.75 2.77 32.59
CA MET A 70 -11.71 3.96 33.45
C MET A 70 -11.83 3.62 34.94
N GLU A 71 -12.66 2.65 35.30
CA GLU A 71 -12.83 2.21 36.68
C GLU A 71 -11.59 1.52 37.24
N ASP A 72 -10.90 0.69 36.43
CA ASP A 72 -9.62 0.06 36.81
C ASP A 72 -8.52 1.08 37.03
N LEU A 73 -8.40 2.08 36.14
CA LEU A 73 -7.41 3.16 36.27
C LEU A 73 -7.64 3.98 37.55
N LEU A 74 -8.89 4.36 37.84
CA LEU A 74 -9.25 5.09 39.05
C LEU A 74 -8.98 4.27 40.32
N SER A 75 -9.22 2.97 40.27
CA SER A 75 -8.97 2.05 41.37
C SER A 75 -7.48 1.91 41.68
N LYS A 76 -6.62 1.93 40.66
CA LYS A 76 -5.17 1.87 40.83
C LYS A 76 -4.61 3.16 41.44
N ILE A 77 -5.07 4.32 40.97
CA ILE A 77 -4.66 5.62 41.51
C ILE A 77 -5.02 5.73 42.99
N ARG A 78 -6.20 5.24 43.38
CA ARG A 78 -6.66 5.26 44.77
C ARG A 78 -5.89 4.29 45.70
N LYS A 79 -5.27 3.24 45.14
CA LYS A 79 -4.46 2.26 45.88
C LYS A 79 -2.98 2.67 46.02
N THR A 80 -2.54 3.66 45.25
CA THR A 80 -1.14 4.17 45.28
C THR A 80 -1.02 5.47 46.10
N SER A 81 -1.98 5.73 46.99
CA SER A 81 -1.96 6.83 47.96
C SER A 81 -2.09 6.31 49.39
#